data_AF-A0A841EMA9-F1
#
_entry.id   AF-A0A841EMA9-F1
#
_cell.length_a   1.000
_cell.length_b   1.000
_cell.length_c   1.000
_cell.angle_alpha   90.00
_cell.angle_beta   90.00
_cell.angle_gamma   90.00
#
_symmetry.space_group_name_H-M   'P 1'
#
loop_
_entity.id
_entity.type
_entity.pdbx_description
1 polymer ?
#
loop_
_entity_poly.entity_id
_entity_poly.type
_entity_poly.pdbx_seq_one_letter_code
_entity_poly.pdbx_strand_id
1 'polypeptide(L)'
;MKPIDYFKLQSKNLHKDYKTQTSFFDTTLSRNLYRYNPKYFDIDRLIIDDEVDENNFTLMKAQHIIAQWVGFSKWTEMLKASDIELELAKLLFDNMDKISVEEWNDYIFNVESDNNITFDLEGRLEVFKQVFAHVDGHLSLYTDYRLNSTQKLVTKSESPHQVITKPVVKITSLPLEKQVRDEFIEKAKSVFETVMLRMKPHHPEIIRKLWNPEFYVDKVLVSNDMLPIDREYALSMIDTFLVHDVLELAIQADKIAVSLN
;
A
#
# COMPACT_ATOMS: atom_id res chain seq x y z
N MET A 1 -28.64 1.41 -13.78
CA MET A 1 -28.46 2.31 -12.61
C MET A 1 -27.42 3.33 -13.02
N LYS A 2 -27.62 4.64 -12.80
CA LYS A 2 -26.57 5.60 -13.16
C LYS A 2 -25.34 5.33 -12.30
N PRO A 3 -24.11 5.38 -12.84
CA PRO A 3 -22.89 5.18 -12.06
C PRO A 3 -22.84 6.01 -10.76
N ILE A 4 -23.36 7.23 -10.77
CA ILE A 4 -23.42 8.08 -9.57
C ILE A 4 -24.27 7.47 -8.42
N ASP A 5 -25.31 6.70 -8.74
CA ASP A 5 -26.15 6.07 -7.71
C ASP A 5 -25.42 4.94 -7.00
N TYR A 6 -24.42 4.32 -7.65
CA TYR A 6 -23.53 3.34 -7.03
C TYR A 6 -22.74 3.99 -5.90
N PHE A 7 -22.12 5.15 -6.16
CA PHE A 7 -21.33 5.85 -5.15
C PHE A 7 -22.18 6.44 -4.03
N LYS A 8 -23.42 6.87 -4.32
CA LYS A 8 -24.37 7.24 -3.26
C LYS A 8 -24.65 6.07 -2.34
N LEU A 9 -24.77 4.86 -2.88
CA LEU A 9 -24.95 3.64 -2.07
C LEU A 9 -23.69 3.34 -1.26
N GLN A 10 -22.50 3.41 -1.85
CA GLN A 10 -21.24 3.18 -1.12
C GLN A 10 -21.03 4.18 0.01
N SER A 11 -21.32 5.47 -0.22
CA SER A 11 -21.25 6.50 0.81
C SER A 11 -22.21 6.23 1.98
N LYS A 12 -23.41 5.72 1.68
CA LYS A 12 -24.39 5.31 2.71
C LYS A 12 -23.93 4.07 3.47
N ASN A 13 -23.30 3.11 2.80
CA ASN A 13 -22.73 1.91 3.42
C ASN A 13 -21.59 2.28 4.36
N LEU A 14 -20.66 3.13 3.91
CA LEU A 14 -19.54 3.64 4.73
C LEU A 14 -20.05 4.36 5.99
N HIS A 15 -20.98 5.29 5.82
CA HIS A 15 -21.58 6.00 6.96
C HIS A 15 -22.37 5.06 7.89
N LYS A 16 -23.02 4.02 7.34
CA LYS A 16 -23.72 3.01 8.14
C LYS A 16 -22.75 2.19 8.97
N ASP A 17 -21.60 1.82 8.41
CA ASP A 17 -20.56 1.08 9.11
C ASP A 17 -19.92 1.92 10.21
N TYR A 18 -19.61 3.18 9.94
CA TYR A 18 -19.15 4.09 10.98
C TYR A 18 -20.16 4.21 12.13
N LYS A 19 -21.48 4.25 11.86
CA LYS A 19 -22.53 4.30 12.89
C LYS A 19 -22.59 3.08 13.81
N THR A 20 -21.83 2.02 13.54
CA THR A 20 -21.65 0.90 14.47
C THR A 20 -20.69 1.23 15.63
N GLN A 21 -20.15 2.45 15.66
CA GLN A 21 -19.30 2.98 16.72
C GLN A 21 -19.89 2.71 18.11
N THR A 22 -19.07 2.10 18.96
CA THR A 22 -19.34 1.96 20.38
C THR A 22 -18.11 2.41 21.16
N SER A 23 -18.30 3.16 22.24
CA SER A 23 -17.20 3.59 23.09
C SER A 23 -16.89 2.54 24.15
N PHE A 24 -15.61 2.42 24.50
CA PHE A 24 -15.15 1.65 25.64
C PHE A 24 -13.98 2.37 26.31
N PHE A 25 -13.81 2.15 27.61
CA PHE A 25 -12.71 2.74 28.35
C PHE A 25 -11.46 1.86 28.24
N ASP A 26 -10.37 2.42 27.71
CA ASP A 26 -9.07 1.75 27.67
C ASP A 26 -8.28 2.10 28.94
N THR A 27 -8.00 1.08 29.75
CA THR A 27 -7.30 1.24 31.04
C THR A 27 -5.81 1.54 30.88
N THR A 28 -5.20 1.16 29.75
CA THR A 28 -3.78 1.38 29.46
C THR A 28 -3.55 2.84 29.06
N LEU A 29 -4.40 3.36 28.19
CA LEU A 29 -4.33 4.74 27.70
C LEU A 29 -5.12 5.72 28.58
N SER A 30 -5.85 5.23 29.58
CA SER A 30 -6.70 6.02 30.49
C SER A 30 -7.65 6.97 29.75
N ARG A 31 -8.19 6.52 28.61
CA ARG A 31 -9.12 7.31 27.78
C ARG A 31 -10.20 6.42 27.16
N ASN A 32 -11.30 7.03 26.74
CA ASN A 32 -12.29 6.33 25.93
C ASN A 32 -11.75 6.16 24.50
N LEU A 33 -11.85 4.95 23.98
CA LEU A 33 -11.61 4.60 22.59
C LEU A 33 -12.92 4.17 21.93
N TYR A 34 -12.90 4.11 20.61
CA TYR A 34 -14.01 3.61 19.82
C TYR A 34 -13.68 2.26 19.21
N ARG A 35 -14.72 1.46 19.00
CA ARG A 35 -14.68 0.22 18.24
C ARG A 35 -15.86 0.15 17.29
N TYR A 36 -15.67 -0.51 16.17
CA TYR A 36 -16.64 -0.63 15.11
C TYR A 36 -16.99 -2.11 14.84
N ASN A 37 -18.15 -2.36 14.24
CA ASN A 37 -18.54 -3.67 13.72
C ASN A 37 -19.06 -3.50 12.28
N PRO A 38 -18.19 -3.10 11.35
CA PRO A 38 -18.57 -2.77 9.99
C PRO A 38 -18.93 -4.01 9.16
N LYS A 39 -19.64 -3.79 8.06
CA LYS A 39 -20.04 -4.84 7.11
C LYS A 39 -19.43 -4.69 5.72
N TYR A 40 -19.13 -3.46 5.31
CA TYR A 40 -18.74 -3.08 3.95
C TYR A 40 -17.33 -2.48 3.89
N PHE A 41 -16.88 -1.75 4.91
CA PHE A 41 -15.60 -1.04 4.92
C PHE A 41 -14.78 -1.24 6.20
N ASP A 42 -13.46 -1.27 6.08
CA ASP A 42 -12.55 -1.28 7.23
C ASP A 42 -12.47 0.13 7.84
N ILE A 43 -13.35 0.38 8.80
CA ILE A 43 -13.45 1.68 9.48
C ILE A 43 -12.26 1.95 10.39
N ASP A 44 -11.70 0.92 11.02
CA ASP A 44 -10.53 1.09 11.90
C ASP A 44 -9.34 1.58 11.08
N ARG A 45 -9.13 0.98 9.90
CA ARG A 45 -8.09 1.41 8.97
C ARG A 45 -8.33 2.80 8.39
N LEU A 46 -9.57 3.09 7.98
CA LEU A 46 -9.98 4.43 7.51
C LEU A 46 -9.60 5.52 8.52
N ILE A 47 -9.91 5.33 9.81
CA ILE A 47 -9.69 6.36 10.83
C ILE A 47 -8.20 6.67 11.01
N ILE A 48 -7.35 5.63 10.91
CA ILE A 48 -5.91 5.77 11.00
C ILE A 48 -5.35 6.52 9.80
N ASP A 49 -5.80 6.16 8.59
CA ASP A 49 -5.23 6.67 7.34
C ASP A 49 -5.75 8.10 7.00
N ASP A 50 -7.02 8.39 7.26
CA ASP A 50 -7.70 9.64 6.84
C ASP A 50 -7.85 10.71 7.96
N GLU A 51 -7.19 10.55 9.11
CA GLU A 51 -7.27 11.45 10.28
C GLU A 51 -8.72 11.86 10.64
N VAL A 52 -9.64 10.90 10.56
CA VAL A 52 -11.07 11.18 10.71
C VAL A 52 -11.38 11.59 12.14
N ASP A 53 -12.01 12.76 12.31
CA ASP A 53 -12.63 13.12 13.59
C ASP A 53 -13.80 12.18 13.89
N GLU A 54 -13.49 11.16 14.69
CA GLU A 54 -14.38 10.10 15.14
C GLU A 54 -15.58 10.61 15.95
N ASN A 55 -15.65 11.88 16.34
CA ASN A 55 -16.82 12.44 17.03
C ASN A 55 -17.79 13.17 16.08
N ASN A 56 -17.37 13.40 14.84
CA ASN A 56 -18.10 14.24 13.88
C ASN A 56 -18.04 13.68 12.46
N PHE A 57 -18.29 12.39 12.27
CA PHE A 57 -18.38 11.80 10.94
C PHE A 57 -19.82 11.85 10.41
N THR A 58 -20.02 12.56 9.30
CA THR A 58 -21.34 12.73 8.69
C THR A 58 -21.42 12.00 7.35
N LEU A 59 -22.64 11.80 6.83
CA LEU A 59 -22.82 11.27 5.48
C LEU A 59 -22.11 12.11 4.41
N MET A 60 -22.02 13.43 4.61
CA MET A 60 -21.31 14.32 3.69
C MET A 60 -19.80 14.05 3.69
N LYS A 61 -19.21 13.75 4.86
CA LYS A 61 -17.81 13.32 4.95
C LYS A 61 -17.59 11.96 4.29
N ALA A 62 -18.48 11.00 4.53
CA ALA A 62 -18.43 9.70 3.85
C ALA A 62 -18.50 9.85 2.31
N GLN A 63 -19.35 10.74 1.81
CA GLN A 63 -19.42 11.07 0.38
C GLN A 63 -18.12 11.69 -0.15
N HIS A 64 -17.48 12.55 0.63
CA HIS A 64 -16.23 13.18 0.24
C HIS A 64 -15.09 12.17 0.14
N ILE A 65 -14.96 11.29 1.14
CA ILE A 65 -13.97 10.20 1.16
C ILE A 65 -14.15 9.28 -0.04
N ILE A 66 -15.38 8.82 -0.32
CA ILE A 66 -15.66 7.99 -1.50
C ILE A 66 -15.25 8.70 -2.81
N ALA A 67 -15.41 10.02 -2.90
CA ALA A 67 -14.99 10.79 -4.07
C ALA A 67 -13.45 10.82 -4.21
N GLN A 68 -12.73 10.99 -3.10
CA GLN A 68 -11.26 11.01 -3.07
C GLN A 68 -10.67 9.67 -3.46
N TRP A 69 -11.22 8.56 -2.93
CA TRP A 69 -10.80 7.19 -3.26
C TRP A 69 -10.96 6.81 -4.73
N VAL A 70 -11.67 7.61 -5.53
CA VAL A 70 -11.92 7.31 -6.95
C VAL A 70 -11.49 8.44 -7.87
N GLY A 71 -10.64 9.36 -7.38
CA GLY A 71 -9.96 10.36 -8.20
C GLY A 71 -10.60 11.74 -8.28
N PHE A 72 -11.62 12.03 -7.47
CA PHE A 72 -12.21 13.37 -7.40
C PHE A 72 -11.78 14.12 -6.15
N SER A 73 -11.58 15.42 -6.27
CA SER A 73 -11.23 16.26 -5.11
C SER A 73 -12.39 16.38 -4.11
N LYS A 74 -13.64 16.32 -4.61
CA LYS A 74 -14.85 16.46 -3.79
C LYS A 74 -16.09 15.85 -4.41
N TRP A 75 -17.02 15.43 -3.56
CA TRP A 75 -18.31 14.89 -3.98
C TRP A 75 -19.11 15.76 -4.97
N THR A 76 -19.07 17.09 -4.82
CA THR A 76 -19.83 18.00 -5.69
C THR A 76 -19.27 18.09 -7.11
N GLU A 77 -17.99 17.79 -7.30
CA GLU A 77 -17.34 17.65 -8.59
C GLU A 77 -17.79 16.33 -9.24
N MET A 78 -17.69 15.23 -8.50
CA MET A 78 -18.16 13.91 -8.93
C MET A 78 -19.64 13.90 -9.36
N LEU A 79 -20.52 14.66 -8.68
CA LEU A 79 -21.92 14.80 -9.07
C LEU A 79 -22.15 15.40 -10.46
N LYS A 80 -21.17 16.14 -10.99
CA LYS A 80 -21.21 16.81 -12.30
C LYS A 80 -20.38 16.07 -13.36
N ALA A 81 -19.69 15.00 -12.97
CA ALA A 81 -18.84 14.23 -13.86
C ALA A 81 -19.67 13.57 -14.97
N SER A 82 -19.02 13.38 -16.11
CA SER A 82 -19.56 12.64 -17.25
C SER A 82 -19.74 11.16 -16.92
N ASP A 83 -20.53 10.45 -17.74
CA ASP A 83 -20.74 9.01 -17.55
C ASP A 83 -19.43 8.21 -17.70
N ILE A 84 -18.50 8.66 -18.54
CA ILE A 84 -17.18 8.04 -18.75
C ILE A 84 -16.30 8.20 -17.52
N GLU A 85 -16.22 9.40 -16.95
CA GLU A 85 -15.48 9.64 -15.71
C GLU A 85 -16.03 8.79 -14.57
N LEU A 86 -17.35 8.68 -14.45
CA LEU A 86 -17.97 7.86 -13.41
C LEU A 86 -17.80 6.36 -13.66
N GLU A 87 -17.68 5.92 -14.91
CA GLU A 87 -17.35 4.54 -15.25
C GLU A 87 -15.91 4.21 -14.85
N LEU A 88 -14.94 5.06 -15.19
CA LEU A 88 -13.54 4.91 -14.77
C LEU A 88 -13.42 4.91 -13.24
N ALA A 89 -14.08 5.86 -12.57
CA ALA A 89 -14.13 5.93 -11.11
C ALA A 89 -14.69 4.64 -10.50
N LYS A 90 -15.67 4.00 -11.15
CA LYS A 90 -16.26 2.77 -10.65
C LYS A 90 -15.27 1.61 -10.80
N LEU A 91 -14.54 1.56 -11.91
CA LEU A 91 -13.50 0.55 -12.10
C LEU A 91 -12.36 0.73 -11.11
N LEU A 92 -11.93 1.96 -10.83
CA LEU A 92 -10.95 2.25 -9.77
C LEU A 92 -11.44 1.75 -8.41
N PHE A 93 -12.68 2.06 -8.05
CA PHE A 93 -13.27 1.57 -6.79
C PHE A 93 -13.37 0.04 -6.73
N ASP A 94 -13.78 -0.58 -7.83
CA ASP A 94 -13.98 -2.04 -7.90
C ASP A 94 -12.67 -2.82 -7.94
N ASN A 95 -11.56 -2.18 -8.30
CA ASN A 95 -10.22 -2.77 -8.39
C ASN A 95 -9.23 -2.10 -7.41
N MET A 96 -9.71 -1.56 -6.30
CA MET A 96 -8.87 -0.91 -5.28
C MET A 96 -7.81 -1.84 -4.69
N ASP A 97 -8.05 -3.15 -4.71
CA ASP A 97 -7.07 -4.19 -4.37
C ASP A 97 -5.91 -4.30 -5.36
N LYS A 98 -6.14 -3.93 -6.62
CA LYS A 98 -5.17 -4.05 -7.72
C LYS A 98 -4.34 -2.79 -7.92
N ILE A 99 -4.96 -1.63 -7.80
CA ILE A 99 -4.30 -0.34 -8.01
C ILE A 99 -5.05 0.79 -7.31
N SER A 100 -4.30 1.67 -6.64
CA SER A 100 -4.83 2.89 -6.05
C SER A 100 -5.03 4.00 -7.09
N VAL A 101 -5.76 5.05 -6.73
CA VAL A 101 -5.91 6.24 -7.59
C VAL A 101 -4.57 6.94 -7.83
N GLU A 102 -3.71 6.99 -6.81
CA GLU A 102 -2.38 7.60 -6.91
C GLU A 102 -1.51 6.81 -7.88
N GLU A 103 -1.45 5.48 -7.70
CA GLU A 103 -0.71 4.59 -8.59
C GLU A 103 -1.24 4.63 -10.02
N TRP A 104 -2.57 4.76 -10.20
CA TRP A 104 -3.17 4.91 -11.52
C TRP A 104 -2.76 6.21 -12.20
N ASN A 105 -2.75 7.33 -11.47
CA ASN A 105 -2.33 8.62 -12.00
C ASN A 105 -0.85 8.58 -12.41
N ASP A 106 0.00 7.98 -11.58
CA ASP A 106 1.42 7.79 -11.89
C ASP A 106 1.62 6.88 -13.10
N TYR A 107 0.87 5.78 -13.20
CA TYR A 107 0.90 4.89 -14.34
C TYR A 107 0.58 5.63 -15.64
N ILE A 108 -0.54 6.37 -15.68
CA ILE A 108 -0.93 7.12 -16.87
C ILE A 108 0.09 8.20 -17.20
N PHE A 109 0.57 8.94 -16.20
CA PHE A 109 1.59 9.97 -16.42
C PHE A 109 2.86 9.39 -17.06
N ASN A 110 3.34 8.25 -16.55
CA ASN A 110 4.52 7.58 -17.10
C ASN A 110 4.28 7.09 -18.53
N VAL A 111 3.13 6.46 -18.80
CA VAL A 111 2.79 6.00 -20.17
C VAL A 111 2.69 7.18 -21.14
N GLU A 112 2.04 8.26 -20.76
CA GLU A 112 1.92 9.48 -21.56
C GLU A 112 3.30 10.10 -21.83
N SER A 113 4.14 10.19 -20.80
CA SER A 113 5.47 10.80 -20.91
C SER A 113 6.44 9.94 -21.73
N ASP A 114 6.49 8.63 -21.49
CA ASP A 114 7.41 7.71 -22.17
C ASP A 114 7.09 7.56 -23.65
N ASN A 115 5.81 7.65 -24.01
CA ASN A 115 5.35 7.50 -25.40
C ASN A 115 5.07 8.84 -26.09
N ASN A 116 5.22 9.96 -25.38
CA ASN A 116 4.90 11.30 -25.86
C ASN A 116 3.49 11.39 -26.48
N ILE A 117 2.51 10.84 -25.76
CA ILE A 117 1.08 10.86 -26.10
C ILE A 117 0.29 11.54 -24.98
N THR A 118 -0.97 11.86 -25.25
CA THR A 118 -1.92 12.27 -24.21
C THR A 118 -3.22 11.53 -24.45
N PHE A 119 -3.72 10.84 -23.43
CA PHE A 119 -5.00 10.16 -23.51
C PHE A 119 -6.14 11.12 -23.20
N ASP A 120 -7.20 11.04 -24.00
CA ASP A 120 -8.51 11.53 -23.62
C ASP A 120 -9.16 10.58 -22.58
N LEU A 121 -10.35 10.95 -22.11
CA LEU A 121 -11.05 10.19 -21.05
C LEU A 121 -11.38 8.76 -21.51
N GLU A 122 -11.80 8.61 -22.77
CA GLU A 122 -12.07 7.34 -23.41
C GLU A 122 -10.81 6.47 -23.49
N GLY A 123 -9.68 7.03 -23.90
CA GLY A 123 -8.39 6.34 -23.94
C GLY A 123 -7.95 5.87 -22.56
N ARG A 124 -8.05 6.72 -21.53
CA ARG A 124 -7.73 6.35 -20.14
C ARG A 124 -8.61 5.22 -19.63
N LEU A 125 -9.91 5.28 -19.91
CA LEU A 125 -10.86 4.21 -19.56
C LEU A 125 -10.50 2.88 -20.22
N GLU A 126 -10.15 2.90 -21.51
CA GLU A 126 -9.79 1.69 -22.25
C GLU A 126 -8.49 1.08 -21.72
N VAL A 127 -7.47 1.92 -21.46
CA VAL A 127 -6.22 1.48 -20.83
C VAL A 127 -6.50 0.80 -19.48
N PHE A 128 -7.35 1.40 -18.63
CA PHE A 128 -7.68 0.81 -17.33
C PHE A 128 -8.32 -0.58 -17.49
N LYS A 129 -9.26 -0.72 -18.43
CA LYS A 129 -9.93 -1.99 -18.71
C LYS A 129 -8.94 -3.06 -19.15
N GLN A 130 -8.04 -2.73 -20.07
CA GLN A 130 -7.09 -3.68 -20.65
C GLN A 130 -5.99 -4.09 -19.68
N VAL A 131 -5.53 -3.18 -18.83
CA VAL A 131 -4.35 -3.40 -17.98
C VAL A 131 -4.74 -3.85 -16.58
N PHE A 132 -5.82 -3.35 -15.99
CA PHE A 132 -6.14 -3.61 -14.58
C PHE A 132 -7.45 -4.38 -14.39
N ALA A 133 -8.54 -3.97 -15.06
CA ALA A 133 -9.85 -4.58 -14.81
C ALA A 133 -9.92 -6.04 -15.26
N HIS A 134 -9.31 -6.38 -16.40
CA HIS A 134 -9.36 -7.72 -16.98
C HIS A 134 -8.09 -8.56 -16.76
N VAL A 135 -7.13 -8.06 -15.97
CA VAL A 135 -5.86 -8.74 -15.69
C VAL A 135 -5.73 -8.95 -14.19
N ASP A 136 -5.41 -10.18 -13.80
CA ASP A 136 -5.17 -10.56 -12.41
C ASP A 136 -3.67 -10.55 -12.08
N GLY A 137 -3.33 -10.50 -10.79
CA GLY A 137 -1.95 -10.50 -10.31
C GLY A 137 -1.38 -9.12 -10.01
N HIS A 138 -2.12 -8.04 -10.31
CA HIS A 138 -1.85 -6.72 -9.79
C HIS A 138 -2.17 -6.66 -8.29
N LEU A 139 -1.35 -5.90 -7.55
CA LEU A 139 -1.55 -5.64 -6.14
C LEU A 139 -1.17 -4.19 -5.88
N SER A 140 -2.10 -3.44 -5.31
CA SER A 140 -1.87 -2.08 -4.83
C SER A 140 -0.96 -2.11 -3.60
N LEU A 141 -0.02 -1.18 -3.52
CA LEU A 141 0.74 -0.94 -2.27
C LEU A 141 -0.08 -0.16 -1.23
N TYR A 142 -1.20 0.42 -1.65
CA TYR A 142 -2.13 1.17 -0.81
C TYR A 142 -3.31 0.31 -0.33
N THR A 143 -3.91 0.77 0.76
CA THR A 143 -5.03 0.12 1.45
C THR A 143 -6.25 -0.07 0.54
N ASP A 144 -6.75 -1.32 0.44
CA ASP A 144 -8.15 -1.57 0.03
C ASP A 144 -9.05 -1.47 1.26
N TYR A 145 -9.86 -0.43 1.32
CA TYR A 145 -10.76 -0.18 2.45
C TYR A 145 -12.03 -1.04 2.42
N ARG A 146 -12.27 -1.83 1.37
CA ARG A 146 -13.50 -2.62 1.22
C ARG A 146 -13.36 -3.97 1.91
N LEU A 147 -14.34 -4.30 2.76
CA LEU A 147 -14.47 -5.62 3.36
C LEU A 147 -15.12 -6.58 2.36
N ASN A 148 -14.33 -7.17 1.47
CA ASN A 148 -14.81 -8.21 0.58
C ASN A 148 -15.12 -9.49 1.39
N SER A 149 -16.14 -10.27 0.99
CA SER A 149 -16.49 -11.55 1.64
C SER A 149 -15.35 -12.58 1.64
N THR A 150 -14.31 -12.35 0.83
CA THR A 150 -13.04 -13.09 0.78
C THR A 150 -12.00 -12.64 1.81
N GLN A 151 -12.20 -11.49 2.47
CA GLN A 151 -11.38 -10.99 3.58
C GLN A 151 -11.98 -11.27 4.95
N LYS A 152 -12.79 -12.35 5.07
CA LYS A 152 -13.13 -12.93 6.37
C LYS A 152 -11.95 -13.62 7.08
N LEU A 153 -10.72 -13.46 6.58
CA LEU A 153 -9.50 -14.00 7.18
C LEU A 153 -8.66 -12.99 7.96
N VAL A 154 -9.00 -11.69 7.94
CA VAL A 154 -8.31 -10.71 8.77
C VAL A 154 -9.34 -9.77 9.36
N THR A 155 -10.06 -10.23 10.39
CA THR A 155 -10.69 -9.41 11.46
C THR A 155 -11.77 -10.22 12.19
N LYS A 156 -11.35 -11.19 13.00
CA LYS A 156 -11.90 -11.44 14.36
C LYS A 156 -11.08 -12.52 15.07
N SER A 157 -10.07 -12.07 15.81
CA SER A 157 -9.83 -12.33 17.24
C SER A 157 -8.34 -12.26 17.56
N GLU A 158 -8.03 -11.42 18.56
CA GLU A 158 -7.10 -11.68 19.68
C GLU A 158 -5.68 -12.20 19.38
N SER A 159 -4.70 -11.59 20.04
CA SER A 159 -3.43 -12.25 20.31
C SER A 159 -3.65 -13.59 21.04
N PRO A 160 -2.63 -14.45 21.14
CA PRO A 160 -1.93 -15.15 20.07
C PRO A 160 -2.19 -16.67 20.22
N HIS A 161 -2.45 -17.40 19.13
CA HIS A 161 -1.96 -18.76 18.82
C HIS A 161 -2.90 -19.53 17.87
N GLN A 162 -2.26 -20.00 16.79
CA GLN A 162 -2.57 -21.19 15.98
C GLN A 162 -3.69 -21.11 14.93
N VAL A 163 -3.28 -20.62 13.75
CA VAL A 163 -3.75 -21.13 12.46
C VAL A 163 -2.89 -22.36 12.10
N ILE A 164 -3.52 -23.50 11.84
CA ILE A 164 -2.91 -24.75 11.34
C ILE A 164 -3.33 -24.82 9.85
N THR A 165 -2.53 -24.97 8.79
CA THR A 165 -1.11 -25.34 8.61
C THR A 165 -0.68 -25.02 7.15
N LYS A 166 0.16 -24.00 6.98
CA LYS A 166 1.53 -24.23 6.48
C LYS A 166 2.44 -23.73 7.61
N PRO A 167 3.56 -24.39 7.92
CA PRO A 167 4.43 -23.93 9.00
C PRO A 167 4.86 -22.49 8.67
N VAL A 168 4.33 -21.52 9.41
CA VAL A 168 4.74 -20.12 9.35
C VAL A 168 6.12 -20.10 10.01
N VAL A 169 7.16 -20.20 9.19
CA VAL A 169 8.54 -20.17 9.64
C VAL A 169 8.79 -18.78 10.22
N LYS A 170 8.95 -18.69 11.53
CA LYS A 170 9.29 -17.44 12.20
C LYS A 170 10.79 -17.38 12.42
N ILE A 171 11.34 -16.19 12.26
CA ILE A 171 12.69 -15.88 12.73
C ILE A 171 12.56 -15.55 14.22
N THR A 172 13.18 -16.37 15.06
CA THR A 172 13.08 -16.27 16.52
C THR A 172 14.37 -15.84 17.20
N SER A 173 15.48 -15.82 16.46
CA SER A 173 16.79 -15.41 16.97
C SER A 173 17.66 -14.83 15.86
N LEU A 174 18.58 -13.96 16.26
CA LEU A 174 19.67 -13.47 15.43
C LEU A 174 21.01 -13.98 16.02
N PRO A 175 22.02 -14.28 15.19
CA PRO A 175 22.04 -14.19 13.73
C PRO A 175 21.14 -15.23 13.06
N LEU A 176 20.69 -14.93 11.83
CA LEU A 176 19.83 -15.84 11.05
C LEU A 176 20.51 -17.19 10.82
N GLU A 177 19.71 -18.26 10.83
CA GLU A 177 20.19 -19.58 10.43
C GLU A 177 20.73 -19.54 8.99
N LYS A 178 21.85 -20.22 8.75
CA LYS A 178 22.61 -20.12 7.49
C LYS A 178 21.73 -20.26 6.23
N GLN A 179 20.83 -21.24 6.21
CA GLN A 179 19.95 -21.47 5.06
C GLN A 179 18.98 -20.31 4.81
N VAL A 180 18.40 -19.73 5.88
CA VAL A 180 17.49 -18.58 5.80
C VAL A 180 18.26 -17.32 5.41
N ARG A 181 19.45 -17.15 5.98
CA ARG A 181 20.35 -16.03 5.70
C ARG A 181 20.76 -15.99 4.22
N ASP A 182 21.15 -17.13 3.66
CA ASP A 182 21.58 -17.21 2.26
C ASP A 182 20.45 -16.81 1.29
N GLU A 183 19.20 -17.19 1.59
CA GLU A 183 18.04 -16.78 0.80
C GLU A 183 17.75 -15.28 0.87
N PHE A 184 17.84 -14.69 2.06
CA PHE A 184 17.68 -13.25 2.27
C PHE A 184 18.74 -12.46 1.50
N ILE A 185 19.97 -12.96 1.46
CA ILE A 185 21.07 -12.37 0.70
C ILE A 185 20.79 -12.40 -0.80
N GLU A 186 20.33 -13.54 -1.34
CA GLU A 186 20.03 -13.65 -2.77
C GLU A 186 18.84 -12.74 -3.17
N LYS A 187 17.82 -12.64 -2.31
CA LYS A 187 16.73 -11.69 -2.49
C LYS A 187 17.25 -10.25 -2.48
N ALA A 188 18.08 -9.87 -1.50
CA ALA A 188 18.67 -8.53 -1.43
C ALA A 188 19.48 -8.19 -2.68
N LYS A 189 20.28 -9.12 -3.23
CA LYS A 189 21.02 -8.92 -4.50
C LYS A 189 20.09 -8.65 -5.67
N SER A 190 19.01 -9.41 -5.79
CA SER A 190 18.03 -9.22 -6.86
C SER A 190 17.32 -7.87 -6.76
N VAL A 191 16.92 -7.47 -5.55
CA VAL A 191 16.23 -6.19 -5.32
C VAL A 191 17.20 -5.03 -5.53
N PHE A 192 18.45 -5.15 -5.09
CA PHE A 192 19.47 -4.13 -5.27
C PHE A 192 19.66 -3.78 -6.75
N GLU A 193 19.81 -4.76 -7.64
CA GLU A 193 19.94 -4.48 -9.07
C GLU A 193 18.65 -3.85 -9.65
N THR A 194 17.48 -4.26 -9.15
CA THR A 194 16.20 -3.62 -9.54
C THR A 194 16.15 -2.14 -9.14
N VAL A 195 16.59 -1.82 -7.91
CA VAL A 195 16.67 -0.45 -7.41
C VAL A 195 17.71 0.35 -8.18
N MET A 196 18.90 -0.19 -8.44
CA MET A 196 19.95 0.45 -9.23
C MET A 196 19.48 0.81 -10.64
N LEU A 197 18.70 -0.08 -11.29
CA LEU A 197 18.13 0.17 -12.61
C LEU A 197 17.08 1.29 -12.61
N ARG A 198 16.27 1.38 -11.54
CA ARG A 198 15.24 2.42 -11.39
C ARG A 198 15.82 3.78 -11.03
N MET A 199 16.74 3.81 -10.06
CA MET A 199 17.34 5.04 -9.55
C MET A 199 18.34 5.66 -10.52
N LYS A 200 19.02 4.84 -11.35
CA LYS A 200 20.07 5.26 -12.29
C LYS A 200 21.08 6.25 -11.66
N PRO A 201 21.76 5.88 -10.56
CA PRO A 201 22.67 6.77 -9.87
C PRO A 201 23.89 7.13 -10.73
N HIS A 202 24.55 8.26 -10.42
CA HIS A 202 25.67 8.79 -11.22
C HIS A 202 26.93 7.90 -11.21
N HIS A 203 27.22 7.23 -10.09
CA HIS A 203 28.42 6.41 -9.90
C HIS A 203 28.09 4.95 -9.51
N PRO A 204 27.40 4.19 -10.40
CA PRO A 204 26.89 2.88 -10.06
C PRO A 204 27.98 1.84 -9.75
N GLU A 205 29.18 2.00 -10.34
CA GLU A 205 30.36 1.18 -10.07
C GLU A 205 30.93 1.39 -8.67
N ILE A 206 30.84 2.60 -8.10
CA ILE A 206 31.29 2.87 -6.73
C ILE A 206 30.27 2.30 -5.75
N ILE A 207 28.97 2.49 -6.01
CA ILE A 207 27.89 1.95 -5.17
C ILE A 207 27.99 0.43 -5.07
N ARG A 208 28.20 -0.28 -6.19
CA ARG A 208 28.40 -1.75 -6.18
C ARG A 208 29.60 -2.22 -5.37
N LYS A 209 30.64 -1.38 -5.23
CA LYS A 209 31.82 -1.69 -4.40
C LYS A 209 31.57 -1.44 -2.91
N LEU A 210 30.73 -0.45 -2.59
CA LEU A 210 30.39 -0.11 -1.21
C LEU A 210 29.31 -1.04 -0.64
N TRP A 211 28.40 -1.50 -1.48
CA TRP A 211 27.28 -2.32 -1.03
C TRP A 211 27.72 -3.71 -0.57
N ASN A 212 27.25 -4.12 0.61
CA ASN A 212 27.55 -5.40 1.22
C ASN A 212 26.23 -6.09 1.60
N PRO A 213 25.76 -7.08 0.82
CA PRO A 213 24.48 -7.72 1.05
C PRO A 213 24.44 -8.50 2.37
N GLU A 214 25.56 -9.09 2.79
CA GLU A 214 25.68 -9.77 4.08
C GLU A 214 25.46 -8.79 5.24
N PHE A 215 26.11 -7.63 5.20
CA PHE A 215 25.96 -6.60 6.23
C PHE A 215 24.53 -6.07 6.29
N TYR A 216 23.92 -5.82 5.14
CA TYR A 216 22.53 -5.37 5.06
C TYR A 216 21.57 -6.36 5.74
N VAL A 217 21.67 -7.66 5.40
CA VAL A 217 20.82 -8.70 5.98
C VAL A 217 21.09 -8.89 7.49
N ASP A 218 22.36 -8.84 7.90
CA ASP A 218 22.75 -9.17 9.28
C ASP A 218 22.57 -8.01 10.27
N LYS A 219 22.57 -6.75 9.79
CA LYS A 219 22.64 -5.56 10.65
C LYS A 219 21.60 -4.48 10.36
N VAL A 220 21.04 -4.44 9.15
CA VAL A 220 20.12 -3.36 8.73
C VAL A 220 18.69 -3.86 8.67
N LEU A 221 18.47 -5.06 8.13
CA LEU A 221 17.12 -5.54 7.80
C LEU A 221 16.26 -5.90 9.02
N VAL A 222 16.81 -6.64 9.99
CA VAL A 222 16.07 -7.12 11.17
C VAL A 222 16.89 -6.88 12.44
N SER A 223 16.25 -6.35 13.49
CA SER A 223 16.84 -6.13 14.81
C SER A 223 16.16 -6.98 15.89
N ASN A 224 16.82 -7.14 17.05
CA ASN A 224 16.34 -8.04 18.13
C ASN A 224 14.97 -7.65 18.69
N ASP A 225 14.61 -6.37 18.65
CA ASP A 225 13.31 -5.82 19.08
C ASP A 225 12.16 -6.17 18.11
N MET A 226 12.46 -6.59 16.89
CA MET A 226 11.47 -7.06 15.91
C MET A 226 11.13 -8.55 16.07
N LEU A 227 11.87 -9.30 16.91
CA LEU A 227 11.69 -10.74 17.07
C LEU A 227 10.58 -11.09 18.08
N PRO A 228 9.80 -12.17 17.85
CA PRO A 228 9.85 -13.05 16.69
C PRO A 228 9.08 -12.47 15.50
N ILE A 229 9.72 -12.43 14.33
CA ILE A 229 9.14 -11.89 13.10
C ILE A 229 8.78 -13.02 12.13
N ASP A 230 7.74 -12.82 11.34
CA ASP A 230 7.40 -13.71 10.23
C ASP A 230 8.49 -13.65 9.14
N ARG A 231 8.94 -14.81 8.63
CA ARG A 231 10.03 -14.87 7.65
C ARG A 231 9.64 -14.23 6.33
N GLU A 232 8.42 -14.44 5.83
CA GLU A 232 8.00 -13.87 4.54
C GLU A 232 7.79 -12.36 4.65
N TYR A 233 7.26 -11.90 5.78
CA TYR A 233 7.19 -10.48 6.10
C TYR A 233 8.58 -9.84 6.16
N ALA A 234 9.53 -10.44 6.88
CA ALA A 234 10.92 -9.95 6.93
C ALA A 234 11.60 -9.98 5.54
N LEU A 235 11.26 -10.94 4.69
CA LEU A 235 11.74 -10.99 3.30
C LEU A 235 11.15 -9.84 2.47
N SER A 236 9.86 -9.54 2.65
CA SER A 236 9.17 -8.44 1.93
C SER A 236 9.73 -7.06 2.29
N MET A 237 10.26 -6.90 3.51
CA MET A 237 10.94 -5.67 3.94
C MET A 237 12.15 -5.32 3.07
N ILE A 238 12.80 -6.32 2.45
CA ILE A 238 13.90 -6.08 1.50
C ILE A 238 13.38 -5.32 0.28
N ASP A 239 12.23 -5.71 -0.27
CA ASP A 239 11.62 -5.06 -1.43
C ASP A 239 11.25 -3.60 -1.11
N THR A 240 10.77 -3.34 0.10
CA THR A 240 10.30 -2.01 0.53
C THR A 240 11.45 -1.07 0.93
N PHE A 241 12.41 -1.54 1.72
CA PHE A 241 13.34 -0.65 2.42
C PHE A 241 14.75 -0.58 1.79
N LEU A 242 15.13 -1.51 0.92
CA LEU A 242 16.48 -1.51 0.32
C LEU A 242 16.77 -0.24 -0.50
N VAL A 243 15.73 0.41 -1.03
CA VAL A 243 15.88 1.70 -1.75
C VAL A 243 16.54 2.79 -0.90
N HIS A 244 16.30 2.81 0.42
CA HIS A 244 16.90 3.80 1.31
C HIS A 244 18.40 3.55 1.50
N ASP A 245 18.81 2.29 1.64
CA ASP A 245 20.22 1.91 1.73
C ASP A 245 20.98 2.29 0.44
N VAL A 246 20.40 2.01 -0.72
CA VAL A 246 21.00 2.38 -2.01
C VAL A 246 21.08 3.91 -2.18
N LEU A 247 20.10 4.66 -1.68
CA LEU A 247 20.14 6.13 -1.70
C LEU A 247 21.29 6.67 -0.85
N GLU A 248 21.49 6.16 0.36
CA GLU A 248 22.61 6.57 1.21
C GLU A 248 23.96 6.23 0.57
N LEU A 249 24.07 5.06 -0.06
CA LEU A 249 25.27 4.67 -0.80
C LEU A 249 25.53 5.54 -2.03
N ALA A 250 24.49 5.98 -2.73
CA ALA A 250 24.62 6.91 -3.84
C ALA A 250 25.18 8.27 -3.36
N ILE A 251 24.67 8.80 -2.25
CA ILE A 251 25.19 10.04 -1.64
C ILE A 251 26.66 9.88 -1.24
N GLN A 252 27.04 8.72 -0.69
CA GLN A 252 28.43 8.44 -0.35
C GLN A 252 29.32 8.31 -1.60
N ALA A 253 28.84 7.63 -2.63
CA ALA A 253 29.56 7.46 -3.89
C ALA A 253 29.85 8.80 -4.57
N ASP A 254 28.87 9.72 -4.59
CA ASP A 254 29.06 11.08 -5.11
C ASP A 254 30.16 11.83 -4.36
N LYS A 255 30.21 11.73 -3.03
CA LYS A 255 31.28 12.34 -2.20
C LYS A 255 32.65 11.74 -2.50
N ILE A 256 32.74 10.43 -2.70
CA ILE A 256 34.00 9.75 -3.02
C ILE A 256 34.47 10.11 -4.44
N ALA A 257 33.56 10.21 -5.40
CA ALA A 257 33.90 10.61 -6.76
C ALA A 257 34.47 12.04 -6.80
N VAL A 258 33.93 12.94 -5.98
CA VAL A 258 34.45 14.32 -5.84
C VAL A 258 35.83 14.35 -5.19
N SER A 259 36.15 13.45 -4.25
CA SER A 259 37.46 13.44 -3.57
C SER A 259 38.58 12.71 -4.33
N LEU A 260 38.23 11.98 -5.40
CA LEU A 260 39.16 11.30 -6.31
C LEU A 260 39.55 12.14 -7.54
N ASN A 261 38.89 13.28 -7.75
CA ASN A 261 39.21 14.27 -8.79
C ASN A 261 39.99 15.46 -8.21
#